data_AF-A0A538Q9A7-F1
#
_entry.id   AF-A0A538Q9A7-F1
#
_cell.length_a   1.000
_cell.length_b   1.000
_cell.length_c   1.000
_cell.angle_alpha   90.00
_cell.angle_beta   90.00
_cell.angle_gamma   90.00
#
_symmetry.space_group_name_H-M   'P 1'
#
loop_
_entity.id
_entity.type
_entity.pdbx_description
1 polymer ?
#
loop_
_entity_poly.entity_id
_entity_poly.type
_entity_poly.pdbx_seq_one_letter_code
_entity_poly.pdbx_strand_id
1 'polypeptide(L)'
;MPILCVLSLPAAAQGVNDGHDKEWRQLTDAAGASWNQLAAICPRDGQTACSGSAGAADLTGWVWATDAQVLTLFSYTEPAIIGNRSIGGQAYFGSAQSFLQSFRPTFSSCQTYACSAFAGGWTSSADGGGPIAGSVSWGTTPVSISGAFGVGSVADPDESMGWRGAFLFRPTGPGVFAYDDRGDVASPSGGTAVANVLDNDWIHGAPATLLAVSLHTMSSQDPHIALDPASGAVTVAAGVSPGTYSLVYAICDLADTTRCASAVVTVNVPPYLIAAGNDAGTASPSVTSTAIASVLANDALGGAPATAASVAMSLVSISPATTGVTFNTADGSVRVSAGTALGAYAIVYRICEIANPGNCAQATASVTVAPYLVDAVNDVASGSSKTGGTILASVLTNDMFNGGAVQSGQVTLSLVSITPASSGITLDTASGAVRVAPKTDSGNYSLAYRICDATDPANCDTATVAINLSGRSP
;
A
#
# COMPACT_ATOMS: atom_id res chain seq x y z
N MET A 1 57.57 -21.74 -24.25
CA MET A 1 57.29 -20.64 -25.22
C MET A 1 55.93 -20.07 -24.86
N PRO A 2 55.81 -18.80 -24.44
CA PRO A 2 54.51 -18.18 -24.30
C PRO A 2 54.08 -17.70 -25.69
N ILE A 3 52.95 -18.22 -26.18
CA ILE A 3 52.27 -17.63 -27.33
C ILE A 3 51.55 -16.39 -26.80
N LEU A 4 52.14 -15.24 -27.10
CA LEU A 4 51.53 -13.93 -26.97
C LEU A 4 50.41 -13.85 -28.02
N CYS A 5 49.16 -14.12 -27.61
CA CYS A 5 48.01 -13.84 -28.46
C CYS A 5 47.68 -12.36 -28.30
N VAL A 6 48.07 -11.57 -29.29
CA VAL A 6 47.76 -10.15 -29.41
C VAL A 6 46.24 -10.01 -29.53
N LEU A 7 45.59 -9.49 -28.49
CA LEU A 7 44.22 -9.00 -28.57
C LEU A 7 44.24 -7.72 -29.42
N SER A 8 43.78 -7.84 -30.67
CA SER A 8 43.44 -6.69 -31.50
C SER A 8 42.32 -5.87 -30.85
N LEU A 9 42.40 -4.55 -30.95
CA LEU A 9 41.32 -3.61 -30.63
C LEU A 9 40.07 -3.95 -31.46
N PRO A 10 38.85 -3.82 -30.90
CA PRO A 10 37.66 -4.46 -31.47
C PRO A 10 37.17 -3.75 -32.72
N ALA A 11 36.79 -4.55 -33.72
CA ALA A 11 35.82 -4.16 -34.73
C ALA A 11 34.50 -3.79 -34.04
N ALA A 12 33.69 -2.94 -34.68
CA ALA A 12 32.36 -2.57 -34.18
C ALA A 12 31.58 -3.80 -33.67
N ALA A 13 30.96 -3.67 -32.50
CA ALA A 13 30.23 -4.73 -31.79
C ALA A 13 29.25 -5.44 -32.74
N GLN A 14 29.56 -6.70 -33.07
CA GLN A 14 28.65 -7.58 -33.80
C GLN A 14 27.87 -8.40 -32.78
N GLY A 15 26.54 -8.39 -32.87
CA GLY A 15 25.72 -9.30 -32.09
C GLY A 15 25.97 -10.76 -32.50
N VAL A 16 25.62 -11.67 -31.60
CA VAL A 16 25.72 -13.11 -31.72
C VAL A 16 24.39 -13.63 -32.23
N ASN A 17 24.32 -14.01 -33.50
CA ASN A 17 23.14 -14.72 -34.01
C ASN A 17 23.06 -16.12 -33.38
N ASP A 18 21.91 -16.48 -32.81
CA ASP A 18 21.71 -17.79 -32.19
C ASP A 18 21.28 -18.88 -33.18
N GLY A 19 21.05 -18.53 -34.45
CA GLY A 19 20.51 -19.44 -35.47
C GLY A 19 19.02 -19.76 -35.29
N HIS A 20 18.35 -19.08 -34.35
CA HIS A 20 16.96 -19.28 -33.94
C HIS A 20 16.21 -17.94 -33.92
N ASP A 21 16.44 -17.16 -34.98
CA ASP A 21 15.80 -15.88 -35.25
C ASP A 21 16.07 -14.78 -34.21
N LYS A 22 17.14 -14.88 -33.41
CA LYS A 22 17.59 -13.78 -32.55
C LYS A 22 19.07 -13.50 -32.75
N GLU A 23 19.38 -12.22 -32.70
CA GLU A 23 20.73 -11.73 -32.47
C GLU A 23 20.82 -11.24 -31.04
N TRP A 24 21.85 -11.70 -30.34
CA TRP A 24 22.11 -11.41 -28.95
C TRP A 24 23.29 -10.45 -28.81
N ARG A 25 23.23 -9.53 -27.87
CA ARG A 25 24.35 -8.63 -27.63
C ARG A 25 25.47 -9.36 -26.89
N GLN A 26 26.72 -9.05 -27.20
CA GLN A 26 27.83 -9.55 -26.40
C GLN A 26 27.75 -8.95 -24.99
N LEU A 27 27.99 -9.76 -23.96
CA LEU A 27 27.83 -9.31 -22.58
C LEU A 27 28.86 -8.24 -22.20
N THR A 28 30.04 -8.27 -22.83
CA THR A 28 31.08 -7.25 -22.63
C THR A 28 30.65 -5.86 -23.12
N ASP A 29 29.75 -5.77 -24.10
CA ASP A 29 29.32 -4.48 -24.67
C ASP A 29 28.41 -3.69 -23.73
N ALA A 30 27.75 -4.36 -22.78
CA ALA A 30 26.96 -3.74 -21.73
C ALA A 30 27.70 -3.77 -20.37
N ALA A 31 28.96 -4.23 -20.34
CA ALA A 31 29.72 -4.31 -19.10
C ALA A 31 30.06 -2.92 -18.56
N GLY A 32 29.85 -2.74 -17.25
CA GLY A 32 30.15 -1.48 -16.57
C GLY A 32 29.03 -0.42 -16.65
N ALA A 33 27.95 -0.67 -17.38
CA ALA A 33 26.72 0.09 -17.20
C ALA A 33 26.11 -0.24 -15.84
N SER A 34 25.67 0.76 -15.07
CA SER A 34 24.93 0.48 -13.86
C SER A 34 23.53 -0.01 -14.20
N TRP A 35 22.95 -0.78 -13.29
CA TRP A 35 21.57 -1.23 -13.41
C TRP A 35 20.59 -0.07 -13.66
N ASN A 36 20.75 1.03 -12.91
CA ASN A 36 19.94 2.24 -13.08
C ASN A 36 20.13 2.91 -14.45
N GLN A 37 21.34 2.87 -15.03
CA GLN A 37 21.58 3.41 -16.38
C GLN A 37 20.87 2.59 -17.46
N LEU A 38 20.86 1.27 -17.34
CA LEU A 38 20.15 0.39 -18.27
C LEU A 38 18.63 0.52 -18.08
N ALA A 39 18.14 0.46 -16.84
CA ALA A 39 16.72 0.58 -16.51
C ALA A 39 16.10 1.94 -16.93
N ALA A 40 16.92 3.00 -17.04
CA ALA A 40 16.46 4.31 -17.50
C ALA A 40 16.13 4.36 -19.00
N ILE A 41 16.69 3.46 -19.80
CA ILE A 41 16.55 3.47 -21.27
C ILE A 41 15.90 2.20 -21.81
N CYS A 42 15.94 1.11 -21.05
CA CYS A 42 15.41 -0.22 -21.36
C CYS A 42 14.37 -0.58 -20.31
N PRO A 43 13.08 -0.67 -20.68
CA PRO A 43 12.06 -1.13 -19.74
C PRO A 43 12.33 -2.57 -19.27
N ARG A 44 11.92 -2.84 -18.02
CA ARG A 44 12.23 -4.08 -17.30
C ARG A 44 11.24 -5.22 -17.56
N ASP A 45 10.42 -5.09 -18.58
CA ASP A 45 9.30 -6.00 -18.89
C ASP A 45 9.73 -7.23 -19.72
N GLY A 46 10.94 -7.23 -20.27
CA GLY A 46 11.42 -8.29 -21.16
C GLY A 46 10.83 -8.24 -22.56
N GLN A 47 10.25 -7.09 -22.92
CA GLN A 47 9.32 -6.91 -24.02
C GLN A 47 9.65 -5.63 -24.79
N THR A 48 9.74 -4.49 -24.10
CA THR A 48 9.93 -3.19 -24.74
C THR A 48 11.38 -2.98 -25.15
N ALA A 49 11.58 -2.47 -26.37
CA ALA A 49 12.90 -2.13 -26.87
C ALA A 49 13.52 -0.93 -26.11
N CYS A 50 14.82 -1.03 -25.86
CA CYS A 50 15.63 0.06 -25.37
C CYS A 50 15.59 1.26 -26.33
N SER A 51 15.59 2.47 -25.76
CA SER A 51 15.36 3.73 -26.49
C SER A 51 16.60 4.62 -26.64
N GLY A 52 17.76 4.21 -26.14
CA GLY A 52 18.97 5.04 -26.17
C GLY A 52 20.25 4.30 -25.79
N SER A 53 21.23 5.04 -25.25
CA SER A 53 22.56 4.51 -24.91
C SER A 53 22.80 4.47 -23.40
N ALA A 54 23.46 3.41 -22.90
CA ALA A 54 23.94 3.33 -21.52
C ALA A 54 25.48 3.38 -21.52
N GLY A 55 26.03 4.45 -20.96
CA GLY A 55 27.46 4.73 -21.09
C GLY A 55 27.85 4.94 -22.55
N ALA A 56 28.82 4.17 -23.05
CA ALA A 56 29.26 4.22 -24.45
C ALA A 56 28.50 3.24 -25.37
N ALA A 57 27.58 2.44 -24.83
CA ALA A 57 26.87 1.40 -25.54
C ALA A 57 25.53 1.94 -26.08
N ASP A 58 25.40 2.06 -27.41
CA ASP A 58 24.10 2.32 -28.04
C ASP A 58 23.26 1.05 -28.00
N LEU A 59 22.12 1.10 -27.31
CA LEU A 59 21.23 -0.02 -27.04
C LEU A 59 19.90 0.13 -27.78
N THR A 60 19.72 1.14 -28.63
CA THR A 60 18.45 1.34 -29.34
C THR A 60 18.02 0.10 -30.12
N GLY A 61 16.77 -0.34 -29.91
CA GLY A 61 16.18 -1.49 -30.59
C GLY A 61 16.54 -2.85 -30.00
N TRP A 62 17.35 -2.91 -28.95
CA TRP A 62 17.60 -4.15 -28.19
C TRP A 62 16.53 -4.35 -27.12
N VAL A 63 16.11 -5.59 -26.88
CA VAL A 63 15.12 -5.97 -25.85
C VAL A 63 15.82 -6.74 -24.75
N TRP A 64 15.43 -6.49 -23.51
CA TRP A 64 15.99 -7.20 -22.37
C TRP A 64 15.47 -8.63 -22.31
N ALA A 65 16.36 -9.60 -22.17
CA ALA A 65 15.95 -11.00 -22.19
C ALA A 65 15.42 -11.43 -20.82
N THR A 66 14.36 -12.25 -20.82
CA THR A 66 13.85 -12.91 -19.62
C THR A 66 14.72 -14.10 -19.22
N ASP A 67 14.61 -14.56 -17.97
CA ASP A 67 15.32 -15.75 -17.50
C ASP A 67 15.01 -16.99 -18.35
N ALA A 68 13.76 -17.12 -18.80
CA ALA A 68 13.34 -18.21 -19.67
C ALA A 68 14.03 -18.14 -21.04
N GLN A 69 14.13 -16.95 -21.64
CA GLN A 69 14.76 -16.76 -22.95
C GLN A 69 16.26 -17.05 -22.89
N VAL A 70 16.96 -16.62 -21.82
CA VAL A 70 18.39 -16.92 -21.66
C VAL A 70 18.62 -18.40 -21.31
N LEU A 71 17.73 -19.02 -20.53
CA LEU A 71 17.78 -20.48 -20.30
C LEU A 71 17.64 -21.26 -21.62
N THR A 72 16.75 -20.83 -22.50
CA THR A 72 16.62 -21.39 -23.85
C THR A 72 17.90 -21.18 -24.67
N LEU A 73 18.48 -19.98 -24.68
CA LEU A 73 19.76 -19.70 -25.34
C LEU A 73 20.87 -20.67 -24.86
N PHE A 74 20.97 -20.88 -23.55
CA PHE A 74 21.97 -21.79 -22.98
C PHE A 74 21.71 -23.23 -23.37
N SER A 75 20.45 -23.64 -23.47
CA SER A 75 20.09 -25.00 -23.86
C SER A 75 20.52 -25.39 -25.28
N TYR A 76 20.71 -24.41 -26.18
CA TYR A 76 21.25 -24.67 -27.51
C TYR A 76 22.70 -25.16 -27.47
N THR A 77 23.46 -24.71 -26.46
CA THR A 77 24.86 -25.10 -26.27
C THR A 77 24.99 -26.26 -25.28
N GLU A 78 24.11 -26.34 -24.28
CA GLU A 78 24.13 -27.36 -23.24
C GLU A 78 22.71 -27.74 -22.77
N PRO A 79 22.08 -28.76 -23.38
CA PRO A 79 20.70 -29.14 -23.09
C PRO A 79 20.44 -29.55 -21.63
N ALA A 80 21.48 -30.00 -20.92
CA ALA A 80 21.38 -30.44 -19.51
C ALA A 80 20.88 -29.32 -18.56
N ILE A 81 21.00 -28.05 -18.96
CA ILE A 81 20.55 -26.89 -18.17
C ILE A 81 19.02 -26.83 -17.98
N ILE A 82 18.24 -27.43 -18.90
CA ILE A 82 16.77 -27.43 -18.83
C ILE A 82 16.26 -28.24 -17.62
N GLY A 83 16.93 -29.36 -17.30
CA GLY A 83 16.56 -30.23 -16.19
C GLY A 83 17.21 -29.87 -14.85
N ASN A 84 18.33 -29.13 -14.89
CA ASN A 84 19.04 -28.67 -13.70
C ASN A 84 19.60 -27.27 -13.97
N ARG A 85 19.01 -26.25 -13.34
CA ARG A 85 19.36 -24.83 -13.56
C ARG A 85 20.78 -24.45 -13.15
N SER A 86 21.54 -25.37 -12.55
CA SER A 86 22.96 -25.21 -12.30
C SER A 86 23.69 -26.52 -12.59
N ILE A 87 24.58 -26.50 -13.58
CA ILE A 87 25.42 -27.63 -13.97
C ILE A 87 26.88 -27.23 -13.92
N GLY A 88 27.75 -28.15 -13.49
CA GLY A 88 29.17 -27.85 -13.29
C GLY A 88 30.04 -29.10 -13.29
N GLY A 89 31.28 -28.95 -13.75
CA GLY A 89 32.26 -30.02 -13.80
C GLY A 89 32.99 -30.09 -15.14
N GLN A 90 33.92 -31.04 -15.23
CA GLN A 90 34.78 -31.22 -16.40
C GLN A 90 34.00 -31.50 -17.70
N ALA A 91 32.86 -32.20 -17.61
CA ALA A 91 32.04 -32.54 -18.76
C ALA A 91 31.47 -31.31 -19.50
N TYR A 92 31.30 -30.18 -18.79
CA TYR A 92 30.69 -28.95 -19.31
C TYR A 92 31.73 -27.91 -19.75
N PHE A 93 33.03 -28.23 -19.68
CA PHE A 93 34.10 -27.29 -20.04
C PHE A 93 34.00 -26.83 -21.50
N GLY A 94 33.75 -27.76 -22.44
CA GLY A 94 33.67 -27.45 -23.86
C GLY A 94 32.49 -26.55 -24.22
N SER A 95 31.30 -26.84 -23.70
CA SER A 95 30.10 -26.04 -23.90
C SER A 95 30.26 -24.64 -23.30
N ALA A 96 30.76 -24.54 -22.07
CA ALA A 96 31.02 -23.25 -21.43
C ALA A 96 32.11 -22.44 -22.14
N GLN A 97 33.13 -23.09 -22.69
CA GLN A 97 34.15 -22.42 -23.50
C GLN A 97 33.57 -21.85 -24.81
N SER A 98 32.70 -22.62 -25.49
CA SER A 98 32.01 -22.16 -26.71
C SER A 98 31.15 -20.93 -26.42
N PHE A 99 30.39 -20.95 -25.33
CA PHE A 99 29.60 -19.80 -24.89
C PHE A 99 30.47 -18.54 -24.67
N LEU A 100 31.61 -18.68 -23.97
CA LEU A 100 32.52 -17.56 -23.70
C LEU A 100 33.21 -17.02 -24.95
N GLN A 101 33.39 -17.85 -26.00
CA GLN A 101 33.90 -17.37 -27.28
C GLN A 101 32.89 -16.46 -27.99
N SER A 102 31.60 -16.80 -27.92
CA SER A 102 30.52 -16.03 -28.53
C SER A 102 30.17 -14.78 -27.73
N PHE A 103 29.96 -14.90 -26.42
CA PHE A 103 29.41 -13.82 -25.58
C PHE A 103 30.46 -12.94 -24.91
N ARG A 104 31.73 -13.32 -25.04
CA ARG A 104 32.93 -12.68 -24.47
C ARG A 104 32.91 -12.65 -22.93
N PRO A 105 34.03 -13.03 -22.27
CA PRO A 105 34.12 -12.92 -20.82
C PRO A 105 33.97 -11.47 -20.36
N THR A 106 33.02 -11.22 -19.46
CA THR A 106 32.91 -9.93 -18.77
C THR A 106 33.95 -9.81 -17.66
N PHE A 107 34.50 -10.95 -17.21
CA PHE A 107 35.65 -11.04 -16.31
C PHE A 107 36.60 -12.16 -16.73
N SER A 108 37.90 -11.95 -16.58
CA SER A 108 38.92 -12.99 -16.74
C SER A 108 40.08 -12.76 -15.79
N SER A 109 40.63 -13.84 -15.22
CA SER A 109 41.79 -13.78 -14.33
C SER A 109 42.72 -14.95 -14.56
N CYS A 110 44.02 -14.73 -14.41
CA CYS A 110 45.03 -15.78 -14.45
C CYS A 110 46.02 -15.61 -13.30
N GLN A 111 46.22 -16.70 -12.57
CA GLN A 111 47.28 -16.89 -11.58
C GLN A 111 48.32 -17.87 -12.14
N THR A 112 49.43 -18.04 -11.42
CA THR A 112 50.61 -18.84 -11.86
C THR A 112 50.28 -20.25 -12.34
N TYR A 113 49.21 -20.88 -11.84
CA TYR A 113 48.85 -22.27 -12.17
C TYR A 113 47.40 -22.47 -12.62
N ALA A 114 46.59 -21.41 -12.69
CA ALA A 114 45.17 -21.49 -12.99
C ALA A 114 44.65 -20.19 -13.62
N CYS A 115 43.80 -20.32 -14.62
CA CYS A 115 43.04 -19.23 -15.24
C CYS A 115 41.55 -19.50 -15.10
N SER A 116 40.77 -18.43 -15.06
CA SER A 116 39.32 -18.46 -15.10
C SER A 116 38.76 -17.35 -15.98
N ALA A 117 37.64 -17.64 -16.62
CA ALA A 117 36.86 -16.68 -17.38
C ALA A 117 35.38 -16.85 -17.05
N PHE A 118 34.69 -15.72 -16.97
CA PHE A 118 33.30 -15.63 -16.59
C PHE A 118 32.60 -14.64 -17.52
N ALA A 119 31.45 -15.03 -18.05
CA ALA A 119 30.52 -14.11 -18.67
C ALA A 119 29.18 -14.29 -17.97
N GLY A 120 28.73 -13.22 -17.33
CA GLY A 120 27.46 -13.18 -16.66
C GLY A 120 26.80 -11.84 -16.87
N GLY A 121 25.49 -11.86 -16.87
CA GLY A 121 24.73 -10.65 -17.08
C GLY A 121 23.35 -10.70 -16.48
N TRP A 122 22.76 -9.53 -16.47
CA TRP A 122 21.42 -9.25 -16.00
C TRP A 122 20.35 -9.60 -17.03
N THR A 123 19.21 -10.08 -16.54
CA THR A 123 17.96 -10.31 -17.28
C THR A 123 16.89 -9.31 -16.86
N SER A 124 15.72 -9.38 -17.49
CA SER A 124 14.57 -8.55 -17.12
C SER A 124 13.96 -8.86 -15.75
N SER A 125 14.20 -10.04 -15.21
CA SER A 125 13.58 -10.53 -13.96
C SER A 125 13.90 -9.64 -12.74
N ALA A 126 12.86 -9.24 -12.01
CA ALA A 126 12.97 -8.50 -10.73
C ALA A 126 13.01 -9.43 -9.52
N ASP A 127 12.68 -10.71 -9.70
CA ASP A 127 12.78 -11.72 -8.66
C ASP A 127 14.26 -11.99 -8.39
N GLY A 128 14.66 -12.03 -7.11
CA GLY A 128 16.05 -12.17 -6.64
C GLY A 128 16.72 -13.49 -7.05
N GLY A 129 17.02 -13.61 -8.34
CA GLY A 129 17.47 -14.80 -9.03
C GLY A 129 18.75 -14.60 -9.84
N GLY A 130 19.53 -13.54 -9.65
CA GLY A 130 20.95 -13.46 -10.03
C GLY A 130 21.33 -13.56 -11.51
N PRO A 131 22.62 -13.32 -11.83
CA PRO A 131 23.12 -13.37 -13.19
C PRO A 131 23.05 -14.79 -13.72
N ILE A 132 22.58 -14.86 -14.94
CA ILE A 132 22.73 -16.05 -15.75
C ILE A 132 24.18 -16.03 -16.25
N ALA A 133 24.94 -17.08 -15.97
CA ALA A 133 26.38 -17.05 -16.21
C ALA A 133 26.95 -18.37 -16.72
N GLY A 134 27.88 -18.25 -17.66
CA GLY A 134 28.80 -19.30 -18.06
C GLY A 134 30.19 -19.01 -17.52
N SER A 135 30.87 -20.02 -16.99
CA SER A 135 32.25 -19.88 -16.55
C SER A 135 33.10 -21.09 -16.93
N VAL A 136 34.38 -20.84 -17.20
CA VAL A 136 35.38 -21.89 -17.35
C VAL A 136 36.59 -21.59 -16.47
N SER A 137 37.18 -22.65 -15.92
CA SER A 137 38.45 -22.63 -15.22
C SER A 137 39.37 -23.68 -15.85
N TRP A 138 40.66 -23.38 -15.99
CA TRP A 138 41.67 -24.30 -16.50
C TRP A 138 43.02 -24.02 -15.84
N GLY A 139 43.77 -25.08 -15.51
CA GLY A 139 45.11 -24.97 -14.95
C GLY A 139 46.11 -25.87 -15.65
N THR A 140 47.32 -25.96 -15.09
CA THR A 140 48.45 -26.68 -15.71
C THR A 140 48.37 -28.20 -15.55
N THR A 141 47.27 -28.75 -15.00
CA THR A 141 47.06 -30.21 -14.83
C THR A 141 45.74 -30.68 -15.46
N PRO A 142 45.62 -31.92 -15.95
CA PRO A 142 44.40 -32.40 -16.62
C PRO A 142 43.11 -32.42 -15.78
N VAL A 143 43.23 -32.41 -14.44
CA VAL A 143 42.10 -32.36 -13.49
C VAL A 143 41.69 -30.93 -13.11
N SER A 144 42.35 -29.92 -13.66
CA SER A 144 42.11 -28.51 -13.33
C SER A 144 41.22 -27.78 -14.34
N ILE A 145 40.59 -28.50 -15.26
CA ILE A 145 39.58 -27.95 -16.18
C ILE A 145 38.17 -28.18 -15.64
N SER A 146 37.34 -27.15 -15.68
CA SER A 146 35.93 -27.23 -15.29
C SER A 146 35.13 -26.18 -16.05
N GLY A 147 33.94 -26.54 -16.50
CA GLY A 147 32.94 -25.60 -16.99
C GLY A 147 31.74 -25.58 -16.07
N ALA A 148 31.05 -24.45 -16.02
CA ALA A 148 29.77 -24.33 -15.33
C ALA A 148 28.83 -23.40 -16.07
N PHE A 149 27.55 -23.77 -16.04
CA PHE A 149 26.43 -22.92 -16.41
C PHE A 149 25.49 -22.82 -15.22
N GLY A 150 25.10 -21.61 -14.87
CA GLY A 150 24.17 -21.36 -13.78
C GLY A 150 23.12 -20.33 -14.16
N VAL A 151 21.88 -20.65 -13.81
CA VAL A 151 20.74 -19.74 -13.72
C VAL A 151 20.34 -19.71 -12.24
N GLY A 152 20.86 -18.73 -11.48
CA GLY A 152 20.66 -18.67 -10.03
C GLY A 152 21.14 -17.36 -9.39
N SER A 153 20.75 -17.13 -8.14
CA SER A 153 20.92 -15.84 -7.43
C SER A 153 22.38 -15.44 -7.22
N VAL A 154 22.71 -14.21 -7.61
CA VAL A 154 23.76 -13.41 -6.99
C VAL A 154 23.05 -12.24 -6.33
N ALA A 155 23.51 -11.93 -5.13
CA ALA A 155 22.98 -10.83 -4.35
C ALA A 155 23.11 -9.52 -5.14
N ASP A 156 21.98 -8.81 -5.17
CA ASP A 156 21.82 -7.40 -5.51
C ASP A 156 22.15 -6.96 -6.96
N PRO A 157 21.14 -6.55 -7.77
CA PRO A 157 21.39 -5.92 -9.08
C PRO A 157 22.13 -4.57 -8.97
N ASP A 158 22.13 -3.92 -7.80
CA ASP A 158 22.84 -2.66 -7.54
C ASP A 158 24.27 -2.88 -6.98
N GLU A 159 24.71 -4.12 -6.74
CA GLU A 159 26.12 -4.39 -6.45
C GLU A 159 26.95 -4.03 -7.70
N SER A 160 27.60 -2.86 -7.63
CA SER A 160 28.45 -2.25 -8.67
C SER A 160 29.70 -3.06 -9.06
N MET A 161 29.53 -4.32 -9.43
CA MET A 161 30.58 -5.11 -10.07
C MET A 161 30.66 -4.69 -11.54
N GLY A 162 31.62 -3.84 -11.88
CA GLY A 162 31.86 -3.33 -13.25
C GLY A 162 32.21 -4.38 -14.32
N TRP A 163 32.03 -5.67 -14.00
CA TRP A 163 32.36 -6.83 -14.81
C TRP A 163 31.11 -7.67 -15.16
N ARG A 164 29.90 -7.11 -15.10
CA ARG A 164 28.64 -7.79 -15.47
C ARG A 164 28.02 -7.11 -16.68
N GLY A 165 27.55 -7.92 -17.63
CA GLY A 165 26.83 -7.45 -18.81
C GLY A 165 25.31 -7.45 -18.62
N ALA A 166 24.58 -7.25 -19.72
CA ALA A 166 23.13 -7.44 -19.80
C ALA A 166 22.79 -8.37 -20.97
N PHE A 167 21.91 -9.35 -20.74
CA PHE A 167 21.38 -10.18 -21.80
C PHE A 167 20.34 -9.40 -22.57
N LEU A 168 20.70 -9.03 -23.78
CA LEU A 168 19.88 -8.26 -24.68
C LEU A 168 19.79 -9.02 -25.99
N PHE A 169 18.60 -9.07 -26.58
CA PHE A 169 18.39 -9.68 -27.88
C PHE A 169 17.59 -8.74 -28.78
N ARG A 170 17.65 -8.98 -30.08
CA ARG A 170 16.70 -8.47 -31.06
C ARG A 170 16.36 -9.60 -32.04
N PRO A 171 15.13 -9.70 -32.53
CA PRO A 171 14.79 -10.66 -33.56
C PRO A 171 15.57 -10.41 -34.85
N THR A 172 16.06 -11.48 -35.48
CA THR A 172 16.74 -11.45 -36.77
C THR A 172 16.14 -12.50 -37.69
N GLY A 173 15.35 -12.09 -38.67
CA GLY A 173 14.81 -13.00 -39.67
C GLY A 173 13.63 -12.38 -40.44
N PRO A 174 13.24 -12.96 -41.59
CA PRO A 174 12.07 -12.55 -42.38
C PRO A 174 10.74 -13.04 -41.75
N GLY A 175 10.77 -13.44 -40.49
CA GLY A 175 9.63 -14.02 -39.77
C GLY A 175 8.75 -12.95 -39.14
N VAL A 176 7.59 -13.41 -38.66
CA VAL A 176 6.70 -12.67 -37.76
C VAL A 176 6.89 -13.28 -36.38
N PHE A 177 7.07 -12.44 -35.37
CA PHE A 177 7.34 -12.86 -34.00
C PHE A 177 6.41 -12.10 -33.07
N ALA A 178 5.47 -12.85 -32.47
CA ALA A 178 4.57 -12.36 -31.44
C ALA A 178 5.11 -12.77 -30.08
N TYR A 179 5.14 -11.86 -29.11
CA TYR A 179 5.60 -12.15 -27.76
C TYR A 179 4.51 -11.89 -26.73
N ASP A 180 4.47 -12.73 -25.68
CA ASP A 180 3.47 -12.62 -24.63
C ASP A 180 3.51 -11.24 -23.96
N ASP A 181 2.34 -10.72 -23.61
CA ASP A 181 2.14 -9.42 -22.97
C ASP A 181 1.64 -9.57 -21.54
N ARG A 182 1.82 -8.54 -20.72
CA ARG A 182 1.27 -8.50 -19.36
C ARG A 182 0.74 -7.12 -19.02
N GLY A 183 -0.44 -7.08 -18.40
CA GLY A 183 -1.07 -5.83 -17.98
C GLY A 183 -1.85 -5.98 -16.68
N ASP A 184 -2.06 -4.85 -16.01
CA ASP A 184 -2.80 -4.78 -14.76
C ASP A 184 -3.93 -3.75 -14.86
N VAL A 185 -5.15 -4.12 -14.45
CA VAL A 185 -6.28 -3.17 -14.33
C VAL A 185 -7.04 -3.47 -13.06
N ALA A 186 -7.17 -2.47 -12.19
CA ALA A 186 -7.89 -2.65 -10.94
C ALA A 186 -9.41 -2.77 -11.16
N SER A 187 -10.03 -3.71 -10.44
CA SER A 187 -11.47 -3.87 -10.34
C SER A 187 -12.03 -2.93 -9.26
N PRO A 188 -13.20 -2.28 -9.48
CA PRO A 188 -14.19 -2.57 -10.52
C PRO A 188 -14.23 -1.54 -11.65
N SER A 189 -13.32 -0.56 -11.71
CA SER A 189 -13.41 0.51 -12.73
C SER A 189 -13.19 0.02 -14.16
N GLY A 190 -12.39 -1.03 -14.35
CA GLY A 190 -11.89 -1.40 -15.68
C GLY A 190 -10.90 -0.36 -16.21
N GLY A 191 -10.52 -0.48 -17.49
CA GLY A 191 -9.52 0.38 -18.13
C GLY A 191 -8.71 -0.33 -19.21
N THR A 192 -7.56 0.23 -19.55
CA THR A 192 -6.59 -0.37 -20.49
C THR A 192 -5.53 -1.12 -19.69
N ALA A 193 -5.39 -2.42 -19.93
CA ALA A 193 -4.39 -3.27 -19.28
C ALA A 193 -3.05 -3.23 -20.01
N VAL A 194 -3.09 -3.28 -21.34
CA VAL A 194 -1.93 -3.19 -22.21
C VAL A 194 -2.21 -2.10 -23.23
N ALA A 195 -1.32 -1.12 -23.33
CA ALA A 195 -1.54 0.03 -24.23
C ALA A 195 -1.45 -0.37 -25.70
N ASN A 196 -0.52 -1.26 -26.05
CA ASN A 196 -0.36 -1.81 -27.38
C ASN A 196 0.42 -3.14 -27.33
N VAL A 197 -0.20 -4.24 -27.78
CA VAL A 197 0.47 -5.56 -27.84
C VAL A 197 1.61 -5.62 -28.86
N LEU A 198 1.69 -4.68 -29.80
CA LEU A 198 2.75 -4.67 -30.80
C LEU A 198 4.08 -4.10 -30.28
N ASP A 199 4.11 -3.52 -29.08
CA ASP A 199 5.29 -2.80 -28.56
C ASP A 199 6.52 -3.72 -28.41
N ASN A 200 6.31 -5.03 -28.28
CA ASN A 200 7.33 -6.05 -28.16
C ASN A 200 7.41 -7.00 -29.36
N ASP A 201 6.55 -6.84 -30.35
CA ASP A 201 6.40 -7.72 -31.50
C ASP A 201 7.27 -7.29 -32.68
N TRP A 202 7.62 -8.24 -33.54
CA TRP A 202 8.54 -8.01 -34.66
C TRP A 202 8.08 -8.65 -35.95
N ILE A 203 8.44 -8.00 -37.05
CA ILE A 203 8.23 -8.48 -38.41
C ILE A 203 9.43 -8.10 -39.28
N HIS A 204 9.98 -9.07 -40.01
CA HIS A 204 11.12 -8.87 -40.92
C HIS A 204 12.36 -8.22 -40.25
N GLY A 205 12.57 -8.49 -38.96
CA GLY A 205 13.67 -7.90 -38.19
C GLY A 205 13.49 -6.42 -37.84
N ALA A 206 12.26 -5.90 -37.93
CA ALA A 206 11.87 -4.58 -37.44
C ALA A 206 10.69 -4.69 -36.44
N PRO A 207 10.47 -3.70 -35.56
CA PRO A 207 9.29 -3.67 -34.70
C PRO A 207 7.99 -3.72 -35.51
N ALA A 208 7.03 -4.49 -35.05
CA ALA A 208 5.72 -4.60 -35.67
C ALA A 208 4.94 -3.29 -35.53
N THR A 209 4.16 -2.94 -36.55
CA THR A 209 3.25 -1.80 -36.53
C THR A 209 1.96 -2.18 -37.24
N LEU A 210 0.87 -1.47 -36.97
CA LEU A 210 -0.41 -1.65 -37.67
C LEU A 210 -0.35 -1.36 -39.18
N LEU A 211 0.76 -0.80 -39.68
CA LEU A 211 1.02 -0.64 -41.11
C LEU A 211 1.67 -1.86 -41.76
N ALA A 212 2.23 -2.78 -40.96
CA ALA A 212 2.97 -3.95 -41.41
C ALA A 212 2.27 -5.27 -41.06
N VAL A 213 1.47 -5.30 -39.99
CA VAL A 213 0.74 -6.49 -39.54
C VAL A 213 -0.76 -6.22 -39.34
N SER A 214 -1.58 -7.27 -39.46
CA SER A 214 -2.95 -7.29 -38.95
C SER A 214 -3.02 -7.97 -37.59
N LEU A 215 -3.88 -7.46 -36.70
CA LEU A 215 -4.14 -8.02 -35.36
C LEU A 215 -5.46 -8.81 -35.33
N HIS A 216 -5.43 -9.97 -34.68
CA HIS A 216 -6.59 -10.82 -34.52
C HIS A 216 -6.67 -11.38 -33.10
N THR A 217 -7.83 -11.27 -32.46
CA THR A 217 -8.14 -12.01 -31.24
C THR A 217 -8.42 -13.46 -31.59
N MET A 218 -7.67 -14.39 -31.00
CA MET A 218 -7.86 -15.83 -31.19
C MET A 218 -8.79 -16.41 -30.13
N SER A 219 -8.60 -16.02 -28.87
CA SER A 219 -9.47 -16.40 -27.75
C SER A 219 -9.32 -15.43 -26.58
N SER A 220 -10.33 -15.37 -25.73
CA SER A 220 -10.26 -14.68 -24.44
C SER A 220 -10.96 -15.52 -23.38
N GLN A 221 -10.35 -15.62 -22.19
CA GLN A 221 -10.97 -16.30 -21.05
C GLN A 221 -12.19 -15.56 -20.50
N ASP A 222 -12.26 -14.24 -20.69
CA ASP A 222 -13.41 -13.41 -20.31
C ASP A 222 -13.81 -12.49 -21.48
N PRO A 223 -15.08 -12.50 -21.94
CA PRO A 223 -15.51 -11.67 -23.07
C PRO A 223 -15.43 -10.16 -22.81
N HIS A 224 -15.27 -9.74 -21.56
CA HIS A 224 -15.09 -8.34 -21.17
C HIS A 224 -13.62 -7.90 -21.17
N ILE A 225 -12.69 -8.80 -21.53
CA ILE A 225 -11.30 -8.50 -21.82
C ILE A 225 -11.10 -8.61 -23.33
N ALA A 226 -10.78 -7.50 -23.97
CA ALA A 226 -10.78 -7.40 -25.42
C ALA A 226 -9.56 -6.65 -25.95
N LEU A 227 -8.96 -7.22 -27.01
CA LEU A 227 -8.00 -6.55 -27.87
C LEU A 227 -8.74 -5.66 -28.87
N ASP A 228 -8.32 -4.41 -29.00
CA ASP A 228 -8.73 -3.49 -30.06
C ASP A 228 -7.75 -3.59 -31.24
N PRO A 229 -8.14 -4.18 -32.39
CA PRO A 229 -7.24 -4.32 -33.54
C PRO A 229 -6.82 -3.00 -34.18
N ALA A 230 -7.53 -1.89 -33.91
CA ALA A 230 -7.22 -0.59 -34.48
C ALA A 230 -6.12 0.17 -33.71
N SER A 231 -5.87 -0.21 -32.46
CA SER A 231 -4.87 0.43 -31.59
C SER A 231 -3.83 -0.54 -31.03
N GLY A 232 -4.13 -1.83 -31.02
CA GLY A 232 -3.36 -2.85 -30.31
C GLY A 232 -3.61 -2.88 -28.81
N ALA A 233 -4.47 -2.02 -28.27
CA ALA A 233 -4.74 -1.97 -26.84
C ALA A 233 -5.56 -3.17 -26.35
N VAL A 234 -5.27 -3.66 -25.16
CA VAL A 234 -6.11 -4.63 -24.45
C VAL A 234 -6.83 -3.93 -23.32
N THR A 235 -8.16 -3.99 -23.34
CA THR A 235 -9.04 -3.34 -22.38
C THR A 235 -9.79 -4.34 -21.53
N VAL A 236 -10.12 -3.92 -20.32
CA VAL A 236 -10.91 -4.67 -19.33
C VAL A 236 -12.13 -3.82 -19.01
N ALA A 237 -13.34 -4.35 -19.22
CA ALA A 237 -14.54 -3.62 -18.86
C ALA A 237 -14.68 -3.44 -17.34
N ALA A 238 -15.47 -2.44 -16.94
CA ALA A 238 -15.82 -2.26 -15.54
C ALA A 238 -16.55 -3.50 -14.97
N GLY A 239 -16.26 -3.86 -13.72
CA GLY A 239 -16.92 -4.95 -13.00
C GLY A 239 -16.35 -6.35 -13.24
N VAL A 240 -15.28 -6.50 -14.04
CA VAL A 240 -14.55 -7.78 -14.11
C VAL A 240 -14.04 -8.14 -12.72
N SER A 241 -14.30 -9.38 -12.29
CA SER A 241 -13.92 -9.85 -10.96
C SER A 241 -12.40 -9.91 -10.82
N PRO A 242 -11.86 -9.78 -9.59
CA PRO A 242 -10.43 -9.96 -9.43
C PRO A 242 -9.94 -11.35 -9.78
N GLY A 243 -8.78 -11.41 -10.41
CA GLY A 243 -8.19 -12.66 -10.88
C GLY A 243 -7.14 -12.41 -11.94
N THR A 244 -6.55 -13.50 -12.41
CA THR A 244 -5.64 -13.46 -13.56
C THR A 244 -6.34 -14.14 -14.73
N TYR A 245 -6.39 -13.42 -15.85
CA TYR A 245 -7.06 -13.83 -17.08
C TYR A 245 -6.05 -13.88 -18.23
N SER A 246 -6.33 -14.71 -19.23
CA SER A 246 -5.55 -14.74 -20.47
C SER A 246 -6.40 -14.44 -21.72
N LEU A 247 -5.78 -13.71 -22.64
CA LEU A 247 -6.27 -13.47 -24.00
C LEU A 247 -5.17 -13.92 -24.97
N VAL A 248 -5.52 -14.67 -26.01
CA VAL A 248 -4.58 -15.08 -27.05
C VAL A 248 -4.85 -14.25 -28.30
N TYR A 249 -3.81 -13.64 -28.85
CA TYR A 249 -3.89 -12.90 -30.11
C TYR A 249 -2.92 -13.45 -31.15
N ALA A 250 -3.11 -13.02 -32.39
CA ALA A 250 -2.20 -13.29 -33.48
C ALA A 250 -1.91 -12.01 -34.28
N ILE A 251 -0.67 -11.89 -34.73
CA ILE A 251 -0.23 -10.93 -35.74
C ILE A 251 0.06 -11.66 -37.04
N CYS A 252 -0.36 -11.11 -38.17
CA CYS A 252 -0.09 -11.66 -39.49
C CYS A 252 0.54 -10.60 -40.40
N ASP A 253 1.54 -11.00 -41.19
CA ASP A 253 2.19 -10.13 -42.17
C ASP A 253 1.18 -9.66 -43.24
N LEU A 254 1.07 -8.34 -43.46
CA LEU A 254 0.18 -7.79 -44.49
C LEU A 254 0.69 -8.07 -45.92
N ALA A 255 1.99 -8.30 -46.10
CA ALA A 255 2.60 -8.65 -47.38
C ALA A 255 2.48 -10.15 -47.69
N ASP A 256 2.35 -11.01 -46.67
CA ASP A 256 2.15 -12.45 -46.79
C ASP A 256 1.29 -12.97 -45.62
N THR A 257 -0.03 -12.95 -45.78
CA THR A 257 -1.00 -13.30 -44.72
C THR A 257 -0.95 -14.77 -44.27
N THR A 258 -0.11 -15.59 -44.89
CA THR A 258 0.16 -16.96 -44.43
C THR A 258 1.18 -17.01 -43.29
N ARG A 259 1.93 -15.91 -43.08
CA ARG A 259 2.90 -15.78 -41.99
C ARG A 259 2.27 -15.07 -40.81
N CYS A 260 1.94 -15.85 -39.79
CA CYS A 260 1.41 -15.33 -38.55
C CYS A 260 2.17 -15.89 -37.35
N ALA A 261 2.20 -15.12 -36.27
CA ALA A 261 2.63 -15.57 -34.96
C ALA A 261 1.56 -15.24 -33.92
N SER A 262 1.47 -16.04 -32.86
CA SER A 262 0.50 -15.87 -31.78
C SER A 262 1.19 -15.73 -30.43
N ALA A 263 0.61 -14.93 -29.55
CA ALA A 263 1.08 -14.69 -28.21
C ALA A 263 -0.07 -14.57 -27.21
N VAL A 264 0.26 -14.65 -25.93
CA VAL A 264 -0.68 -14.59 -24.81
C VAL A 264 -0.53 -13.27 -24.06
N VAL A 265 -1.64 -12.56 -23.90
CA VAL A 265 -1.77 -11.45 -22.97
C VAL A 265 -2.24 -11.99 -21.63
N THR A 266 -1.45 -11.79 -20.59
CA THR A 266 -1.82 -12.08 -19.20
C THR A 266 -2.32 -10.80 -18.52
N VAL A 267 -3.61 -10.73 -18.22
CA VAL A 267 -4.24 -9.59 -17.54
C VAL A 267 -4.47 -9.94 -16.08
N ASN A 268 -3.83 -9.21 -15.18
CA ASN A 268 -4.09 -9.32 -13.75
C ASN A 268 -5.04 -8.22 -13.31
N VAL A 269 -6.13 -8.63 -12.67
CA VAL A 269 -7.20 -7.76 -12.18
C VAL A 269 -7.15 -7.79 -10.65
N PRO A 270 -6.40 -6.90 -9.99
CA PRO A 270 -6.43 -6.80 -8.53
C PRO A 270 -7.74 -6.15 -8.05
N PRO A 271 -8.24 -6.49 -6.85
CA PRO A 271 -9.29 -5.71 -6.22
C PRO A 271 -8.77 -4.33 -5.81
N TYR A 272 -9.66 -3.38 -5.62
CA TYR A 272 -9.32 -2.13 -4.95
C TYR A 272 -8.83 -2.35 -3.52
N LEU A 273 -7.85 -1.57 -3.11
CA LEU A 273 -7.43 -1.54 -1.72
C LEU A 273 -8.53 -0.88 -0.86
N ILE A 274 -8.92 -1.56 0.21
CA ILE A 274 -9.73 -0.99 1.28
C ILE A 274 -8.79 -0.52 2.40
N ALA A 275 -8.72 0.79 2.60
CA ALA A 275 -8.05 1.39 3.74
C ALA A 275 -9.11 1.68 4.83
N ALA A 276 -9.28 0.72 5.76
CA ALA A 276 -10.17 0.88 6.91
C ALA A 276 -9.39 1.45 8.10
N GLY A 277 -9.76 2.64 8.57
CA GLY A 277 -9.15 3.34 9.68
C GLY A 277 -9.82 2.99 11.01
N ASN A 278 -9.05 2.97 12.10
CA ASN A 278 -9.67 2.85 13.43
C ASN A 278 -10.37 4.16 13.82
N ASP A 279 -11.47 4.03 14.55
CA ASP A 279 -12.28 5.14 15.02
C ASP A 279 -12.16 5.31 16.53
N ALA A 280 -12.44 6.53 17.00
CA ALA A 280 -12.55 6.81 18.41
C ALA A 280 -13.72 7.78 18.68
N GLY A 281 -14.42 7.55 19.78
CA GLY A 281 -15.52 8.40 20.21
C GLY A 281 -15.76 8.32 21.71
N THR A 282 -16.48 9.29 22.23
CA THR A 282 -16.86 9.35 23.64
C THR A 282 -18.34 9.67 23.75
N ALA A 283 -19.03 9.05 24.70
CA ALA A 283 -20.42 9.35 24.98
C ALA A 283 -20.73 9.21 26.47
N SER A 284 -21.63 10.04 26.95
CA SER A 284 -22.17 9.92 28.30
C SER A 284 -23.31 8.92 28.33
N PRO A 285 -23.38 8.05 29.36
CA PRO A 285 -24.54 7.20 29.58
C PRO A 285 -25.69 7.94 30.27
N SER A 286 -25.59 9.24 30.59
CA SER A 286 -26.71 9.95 31.21
C SER A 286 -27.90 10.10 30.24
N VAL A 287 -27.63 10.16 28.93
CA VAL A 287 -28.64 10.17 27.86
C VAL A 287 -28.19 9.32 26.68
N THR A 288 -29.14 8.75 25.93
CA THR A 288 -28.81 8.06 24.67
C THR A 288 -28.22 9.05 23.68
N SER A 289 -26.98 8.79 23.25
CA SER A 289 -26.22 9.69 22.39
C SER A 289 -25.37 8.93 21.37
N THR A 290 -24.90 9.66 20.35
CA THR A 290 -24.04 9.09 19.28
C THR A 290 -22.59 9.36 19.66
N ALA A 291 -21.80 8.31 19.86
CA ALA A 291 -20.37 8.41 20.16
C ALA A 291 -19.54 8.63 18.89
N ILE A 292 -19.94 7.98 17.79
CA ILE A 292 -19.29 8.07 16.48
C ILE A 292 -20.40 8.24 15.44
N ALA A 293 -20.34 9.32 14.65
CA ALA A 293 -21.37 9.62 13.67
C ALA A 293 -21.36 8.67 12.47
N SER A 294 -20.17 8.29 11.99
CA SER A 294 -19.97 7.23 11.01
C SER A 294 -18.53 6.73 11.10
N VAL A 295 -18.35 5.41 11.07
CA VAL A 295 -17.02 4.79 10.98
C VAL A 295 -16.38 4.93 9.59
N LEU A 296 -17.14 5.32 8.56
CA LEU A 296 -16.58 5.49 7.21
C LEU A 296 -15.85 6.83 7.00
N ALA A 297 -15.83 7.71 8.01
CA ALA A 297 -15.36 9.09 7.86
C ALA A 297 -13.87 9.20 7.50
N ASN A 298 -13.06 8.19 7.86
CA ASN A 298 -11.63 8.07 7.59
C ASN A 298 -11.30 6.86 6.70
N ASP A 299 -12.30 6.22 6.11
CA ASP A 299 -12.13 5.03 5.28
C ASP A 299 -12.03 5.39 3.79
N ALA A 300 -11.29 4.58 3.05
CA ALA A 300 -11.17 4.71 1.59
C ALA A 300 -11.25 3.36 0.86
N LEU A 301 -11.82 3.39 -0.35
CA LEU A 301 -11.85 2.28 -1.31
C LEU A 301 -11.20 2.75 -2.61
N GLY A 302 -10.10 2.10 -3.02
CA GLY A 302 -9.36 2.47 -4.23
C GLY A 302 -8.80 3.91 -4.19
N GLY A 303 -8.53 4.44 -2.99
CA GLY A 303 -8.07 5.81 -2.77
C GLY A 303 -9.16 6.89 -2.74
N ALA A 304 -10.42 6.54 -3.05
CA ALA A 304 -11.57 7.44 -2.90
C ALA A 304 -12.25 7.23 -1.53
N PRO A 305 -12.92 8.24 -0.95
CA PRO A 305 -13.66 8.08 0.30
C PRO A 305 -14.68 6.93 0.21
N ALA A 306 -14.68 6.06 1.21
CA ALA A 306 -15.67 4.99 1.31
C ALA A 306 -17.03 5.58 1.67
N THR A 307 -18.11 5.02 1.12
CA THR A 307 -19.49 5.43 1.41
C THR A 307 -20.36 4.19 1.58
N ALA A 308 -21.52 4.35 2.21
CA ALA A 308 -22.52 3.26 2.30
C ALA A 308 -23.04 2.80 0.92
N ALA A 309 -22.76 3.53 -0.16
CA ALA A 309 -23.07 3.13 -1.54
C ALA A 309 -21.93 2.33 -2.21
N SER A 310 -20.71 2.38 -1.67
CA SER A 310 -19.54 1.67 -2.22
C SER A 310 -19.12 0.48 -1.36
N VAL A 311 -19.40 0.51 -0.05
CA VAL A 311 -19.08 -0.57 0.89
C VAL A 311 -20.29 -0.97 1.74
N ALA A 312 -20.37 -2.25 2.07
CA ALA A 312 -21.30 -2.81 3.03
C ALA A 312 -20.59 -3.01 4.38
N MET A 313 -21.24 -2.61 5.47
CA MET A 313 -20.72 -2.75 6.83
C MET A 313 -21.36 -3.92 7.55
N SER A 314 -20.60 -4.60 8.40
CA SER A 314 -21.12 -5.62 9.31
C SER A 314 -20.41 -5.56 10.67
N LEU A 315 -21.17 -5.86 11.73
CA LEU A 315 -20.62 -6.00 13.06
C LEU A 315 -19.91 -7.34 13.19
N VAL A 316 -18.68 -7.32 13.72
CA VAL A 316 -17.92 -8.54 14.03
C VAL A 316 -18.05 -8.86 15.51
N SER A 317 -17.78 -7.88 16.38
CA SER A 317 -17.88 -8.07 17.84
C SER A 317 -17.92 -6.74 18.60
N ILE A 318 -18.48 -6.77 19.80
CA ILE A 318 -18.38 -5.69 20.80
C ILE A 318 -17.75 -6.28 22.07
N SER A 319 -16.72 -5.63 22.60
CA SER A 319 -16.01 -6.05 23.81
C SER A 319 -15.79 -4.87 24.77
N PRO A 320 -16.17 -4.97 26.06
CA PRO A 320 -16.94 -6.06 26.66
C PRO A 320 -18.33 -6.22 26.02
N ALA A 321 -18.89 -7.43 26.08
CA ALA A 321 -20.23 -7.68 25.55
C ALA A 321 -21.27 -6.84 26.31
N THR A 322 -22.10 -6.11 25.57
CA THR A 322 -23.12 -5.21 26.12
C THR A 322 -24.24 -4.99 25.09
N THR A 323 -25.42 -4.61 25.57
CA THR A 323 -26.52 -4.10 24.73
C THR A 323 -26.58 -2.57 24.71
N GLY A 324 -25.81 -1.90 25.57
CA GLY A 324 -25.80 -0.44 25.71
C GLY A 324 -25.05 0.27 24.58
N VAL A 325 -24.07 -0.38 23.97
CA VAL A 325 -23.33 0.11 22.79
C VAL A 325 -23.84 -0.60 21.55
N THR A 326 -24.25 0.15 20.54
CA THR A 326 -24.83 -0.39 19.30
C THR A 326 -24.11 0.18 18.08
N PHE A 327 -23.91 -0.67 17.07
CA PHE A 327 -23.35 -0.30 15.77
C PHE A 327 -24.45 -0.40 14.71
N ASN A 328 -24.70 0.69 13.99
CA ASN A 328 -25.66 0.71 12.89
C ASN A 328 -24.94 0.38 11.58
N THR A 329 -25.21 -0.79 11.03
CA THR A 329 -24.58 -1.27 9.78
C THR A 329 -25.05 -0.52 8.52
N ALA A 330 -26.07 0.34 8.61
CA ALA A 330 -26.56 1.11 7.47
C ALA A 330 -25.81 2.44 7.26
N ASP A 331 -25.48 3.14 8.35
CA ASP A 331 -24.81 4.45 8.31
C ASP A 331 -23.42 4.47 8.99
N GLY A 332 -23.06 3.39 9.66
CA GLY A 332 -21.79 3.25 10.36
C GLY A 332 -21.76 3.97 11.71
N SER A 333 -22.88 4.49 12.21
CA SER A 333 -22.90 5.19 13.50
C SER A 333 -22.76 4.22 14.68
N VAL A 334 -22.09 4.68 15.74
CA VAL A 334 -22.01 3.99 17.03
C VAL A 334 -22.72 4.81 18.08
N ARG A 335 -23.71 4.21 18.75
CA ARG A 335 -24.53 4.85 19.78
C ARG A 335 -24.35 4.20 21.13
N VAL A 336 -24.45 5.01 22.17
CA VAL A 336 -24.43 4.60 23.58
C VAL A 336 -25.79 4.94 24.18
N SER A 337 -26.44 3.93 24.74
CA SER A 337 -27.75 4.06 25.39
C SER A 337 -27.61 4.61 26.81
N ALA A 338 -28.65 5.27 27.30
CA ALA A 338 -28.69 5.70 28.69
C ALA A 338 -28.48 4.52 29.66
N GLY A 339 -27.73 4.73 30.74
CA GLY A 339 -27.41 3.71 31.74
C GLY A 339 -26.34 2.68 31.34
N THR A 340 -25.69 2.85 30.17
CA THR A 340 -24.55 2.00 29.79
C THR A 340 -23.44 2.11 30.83
N ALA A 341 -22.83 0.98 31.22
CA ALA A 341 -21.75 0.97 32.20
C ALA A 341 -20.55 1.81 31.73
N LEU A 342 -19.88 2.45 32.68
CA LEU A 342 -18.67 3.24 32.39
C LEU A 342 -17.51 2.33 31.97
N GLY A 343 -16.69 2.82 31.05
CA GLY A 343 -15.51 2.10 30.59
C GLY A 343 -15.24 2.25 29.10
N ALA A 344 -14.24 1.52 28.62
CA ALA A 344 -13.89 1.47 27.20
C ALA A 344 -14.53 0.25 26.54
N TYR A 345 -15.12 0.47 25.36
CA TYR A 345 -15.72 -0.54 24.51
C TYR A 345 -15.02 -0.54 23.16
N ALA A 346 -14.58 -1.71 22.70
CA ALA A 346 -14.04 -1.93 21.38
C ALA A 346 -15.10 -2.59 20.50
N ILE A 347 -15.43 -1.94 19.38
CA ILE A 347 -16.34 -2.44 18.36
C ILE A 347 -15.48 -2.83 17.15
N VAL A 348 -15.33 -4.12 16.90
CA VAL A 348 -14.70 -4.59 15.67
C VAL A 348 -15.79 -4.68 14.62
N TYR A 349 -15.60 -3.98 13.51
CA TYR A 349 -16.49 -4.01 12.37
C TYR A 349 -15.73 -4.44 11.11
N ARG A 350 -16.47 -4.84 10.09
CA ARG A 350 -15.96 -5.23 8.78
C ARG A 350 -16.64 -4.40 7.72
N ILE A 351 -15.86 -3.88 6.78
CA ILE A 351 -16.34 -3.25 5.57
C ILE A 351 -15.96 -4.13 4.38
N CYS A 352 -16.90 -4.36 3.48
CA CYS A 352 -16.69 -5.13 2.26
C CYS A 352 -17.12 -4.28 1.06
N GLU A 353 -16.36 -4.33 -0.01
CA GLU A 353 -16.72 -3.66 -1.26
C GLU A 353 -18.03 -4.25 -1.84
N ILE A 354 -18.95 -3.38 -2.26
CA ILE A 354 -20.24 -3.84 -2.81
C ILE A 354 -20.07 -4.50 -4.17
N ALA A 355 -19.22 -3.93 -5.04
CA ALA A 355 -18.94 -4.47 -6.36
C ALA A 355 -18.18 -5.81 -6.31
N ASN A 356 -17.48 -6.06 -5.20
CA ASN A 356 -16.71 -7.27 -4.99
C ASN A 356 -16.80 -7.71 -3.51
N PRO A 357 -17.85 -8.46 -3.13
CA PRO A 357 -18.11 -8.83 -1.73
C PRO A 357 -17.03 -9.67 -1.05
N GLY A 358 -16.09 -10.25 -1.81
CA GLY A 358 -14.92 -10.95 -1.26
C GLY A 358 -13.80 -10.02 -0.77
N ASN A 359 -13.78 -8.77 -1.23
CA ASN A 359 -12.81 -7.77 -0.82
C ASN A 359 -13.31 -7.06 0.45
N CYS A 360 -12.68 -7.36 1.59
CA CYS A 360 -13.08 -6.82 2.88
C CYS A 360 -11.88 -6.44 3.74
N ALA A 361 -12.07 -5.42 4.57
CA ALA A 361 -11.16 -5.06 5.66
C ALA A 361 -11.91 -4.98 6.99
N GLN A 362 -11.17 -5.08 8.09
CA GLN A 362 -11.69 -4.86 9.44
C GLN A 362 -10.99 -3.67 10.08
N ALA A 363 -11.74 -2.96 10.91
CA ALA A 363 -11.24 -1.88 11.74
C ALA A 363 -11.93 -1.91 13.10
N THR A 364 -11.37 -1.14 14.05
CA THR A 364 -11.87 -1.05 15.41
C THR A 364 -12.31 0.36 15.72
N ALA A 365 -13.56 0.49 16.16
CA ALA A 365 -14.08 1.70 16.78
C ALA A 365 -13.96 1.59 18.31
N SER A 366 -13.24 2.54 18.91
CA SER A 366 -13.01 2.61 20.36
C SER A 366 -13.93 3.65 20.98
N VAL A 367 -14.90 3.21 21.78
CA VAL A 367 -15.86 4.10 22.46
C VAL A 367 -15.56 4.15 23.95
N THR A 368 -15.30 5.34 24.48
CA THR A 368 -15.24 5.56 25.94
C THR A 368 -16.58 6.06 26.45
N VAL A 369 -17.18 5.29 27.35
CA VAL A 369 -18.38 5.66 28.09
C VAL A 369 -17.95 6.28 29.41
N ALA A 370 -18.19 7.59 29.55
CA ALA A 370 -17.77 8.39 30.70
C ALA A 370 -18.90 9.36 31.10
N PRO A 371 -19.11 9.66 32.39
CA PRO A 371 -20.13 10.61 32.80
C PRO A 371 -19.82 12.02 32.26
N TYR A 372 -20.83 12.88 32.23
CA TYR A 372 -20.58 14.30 31.97
C TYR A 372 -19.71 14.91 33.07
N LEU A 373 -18.85 15.87 32.71
CA LEU A 373 -18.11 16.61 33.72
C LEU A 373 -19.07 17.57 34.46
N VAL A 374 -19.16 17.46 35.78
CA VAL A 374 -19.83 18.44 36.64
C VAL A 374 -18.73 19.14 37.44
N ASP A 375 -18.63 20.47 37.30
CA ASP A 375 -17.61 21.28 37.96
C ASP A 375 -18.30 22.40 38.74
N ALA A 376 -18.30 22.25 40.07
CA ALA A 376 -18.83 23.24 41.00
C ALA A 376 -17.67 24.08 41.55
N VAL A 377 -17.76 25.39 41.38
CA VAL A 377 -16.69 26.35 41.66
C VAL A 377 -17.08 27.24 42.83
N ASN A 378 -16.19 27.38 43.80
CA ASN A 378 -16.46 28.20 44.99
C ASN A 378 -16.84 29.65 44.65
N ASP A 379 -17.82 30.16 45.38
CA ASP A 379 -18.33 31.52 45.30
C ASP A 379 -17.86 32.38 46.47
N VAL A 380 -17.99 33.69 46.29
CA VAL A 380 -17.85 34.69 47.35
C VAL A 380 -19.05 35.62 47.36
N ALA A 381 -19.57 35.93 48.54
CA ALA A 381 -20.69 36.84 48.70
C ALA A 381 -20.52 37.68 49.98
N SER A 382 -21.05 38.91 49.94
CA SER A 382 -21.09 39.78 51.11
C SER A 382 -22.47 40.41 51.23
N GLY A 383 -22.91 40.66 52.47
CA GLY A 383 -24.24 41.18 52.73
C GLY A 383 -24.37 41.82 54.11
N SER A 384 -25.49 42.50 54.31
CA SER A 384 -25.81 43.14 55.58
C SER A 384 -26.62 42.18 56.46
N SER A 385 -26.05 41.79 57.61
CA SER A 385 -26.75 41.06 58.68
C SER A 385 -28.00 41.80 59.17
N LYS A 386 -27.99 43.14 59.16
CA LYS A 386 -29.10 43.96 59.68
C LYS A 386 -30.32 43.95 58.76
N THR A 387 -30.11 44.14 57.46
CA THR A 387 -31.20 44.28 56.47
C THR A 387 -31.52 43.00 55.74
N GLY A 388 -30.58 42.05 55.66
CA GLY A 388 -30.72 40.86 54.83
C GLY A 388 -30.81 41.19 53.33
N GLY A 389 -31.34 40.24 52.56
CA GLY A 389 -31.55 40.34 51.11
C GLY A 389 -30.97 39.16 50.33
N THR A 390 -31.03 39.23 49.00
CA THR A 390 -30.27 38.35 48.12
C THR A 390 -28.82 38.84 48.09
N ILE A 391 -27.88 37.99 48.49
CA ILE A 391 -26.44 38.33 48.54
C ILE A 391 -25.66 37.71 47.37
N LEU A 392 -26.24 36.70 46.73
CA LEU A 392 -25.74 36.10 45.50
C LEU A 392 -26.94 35.72 44.63
N ALA A 393 -26.95 36.13 43.37
CA ALA A 393 -28.08 35.91 42.47
C ALA A 393 -28.23 34.43 42.09
N SER A 394 -27.11 33.73 41.85
CA SER A 394 -27.07 32.29 41.67
C SER A 394 -25.67 31.75 41.95
N VAL A 395 -25.57 30.65 42.70
CA VAL A 395 -24.33 29.86 42.83
C VAL A 395 -23.91 29.22 41.51
N LEU A 396 -24.85 28.99 40.58
CA LEU A 396 -24.59 28.31 39.30
C LEU A 396 -23.84 29.17 38.26
N THR A 397 -23.52 30.42 38.59
CA THR A 397 -23.06 31.41 37.60
C THR A 397 -21.65 31.10 37.07
N ASN A 398 -20.79 30.56 37.92
CA ASN A 398 -19.41 30.18 37.65
C ASN A 398 -19.21 28.67 37.52
N ASP A 399 -20.29 27.88 37.68
CA ASP A 399 -20.27 26.43 37.58
C ASP A 399 -20.34 25.97 36.12
N MET A 400 -19.75 24.82 35.82
CA MET A 400 -19.69 24.25 34.48
C MET A 400 -20.31 22.85 34.41
N PHE A 401 -21.03 22.58 33.32
CA PHE A 401 -21.55 21.27 32.95
C PHE A 401 -21.00 20.89 31.56
N ASN A 402 -20.26 19.80 31.50
CA ASN A 402 -19.60 19.27 30.30
C ASN A 402 -18.80 20.32 29.51
N GLY A 403 -18.04 21.17 30.23
CA GLY A 403 -17.20 22.20 29.62
C GLY A 403 -17.93 23.49 29.22
N GLY A 404 -19.24 23.60 29.44
CA GLY A 404 -20.02 24.81 29.20
C GLY A 404 -20.70 25.34 30.48
N ALA A 405 -21.20 26.58 30.45
CA ALA A 405 -21.97 27.13 31.57
C ALA A 405 -23.26 26.33 31.80
N VAL A 406 -23.57 26.07 33.07
CA VAL A 406 -24.78 25.33 33.46
C VAL A 406 -26.04 25.96 32.85
N GLN A 407 -26.80 25.17 32.10
CA GLN A 407 -28.12 25.54 31.57
C GLN A 407 -29.25 24.93 32.40
N SER A 408 -30.44 25.53 32.27
CA SER A 408 -31.64 25.06 32.97
C SER A 408 -31.93 23.59 32.68
N GLY A 409 -32.12 22.80 33.74
CA GLY A 409 -32.48 21.38 33.66
C GLY A 409 -31.32 20.40 33.44
N GLN A 410 -30.09 20.87 33.24
CA GLN A 410 -28.91 19.98 33.13
C GLN A 410 -28.46 19.41 34.47
N VAL A 411 -28.71 20.16 35.55
CA VAL A 411 -28.25 19.80 36.89
C VAL A 411 -29.35 19.95 37.93
N THR A 412 -29.18 19.25 39.04
CA THR A 412 -29.94 19.45 40.27
C THR A 412 -29.06 20.12 41.32
N LEU A 413 -29.62 21.12 42.02
CA LEU A 413 -28.93 21.90 43.04
C LEU A 413 -29.48 21.55 44.43
N SER A 414 -28.59 21.34 45.39
CA SER A 414 -28.97 21.05 46.78
C SER A 414 -28.06 21.76 47.79
N LEU A 415 -28.64 22.14 48.92
CA LEU A 415 -27.88 22.63 50.07
C LEU A 415 -27.28 21.45 50.83
N VAL A 416 -25.98 21.48 51.07
CA VAL A 416 -25.26 20.45 51.84
C VAL A 416 -25.17 20.85 53.31
N SER A 417 -24.64 22.05 53.58
CA SER A 417 -24.49 22.55 54.95
C SER A 417 -24.28 24.07 55.01
N ILE A 418 -24.45 24.65 56.19
CA ILE A 418 -24.10 26.05 56.49
C ILE A 418 -23.29 26.04 57.78
N THR A 419 -22.10 26.66 57.76
CA THR A 419 -21.17 26.69 58.90
C THR A 419 -20.73 28.11 59.21
N PRO A 420 -20.92 28.64 60.45
CA PRO A 420 -21.72 28.05 61.52
C PRO A 420 -23.19 27.85 61.12
N ALA A 421 -23.88 26.92 61.78
CA ALA A 421 -25.29 26.67 61.49
C ALA A 421 -26.11 27.96 61.66
N SER A 422 -26.93 28.28 60.66
CA SER A 422 -27.78 29.47 60.64
C SER A 422 -29.10 29.16 59.95
N SER A 423 -30.22 29.52 60.58
CA SER A 423 -31.54 29.51 59.95
C SER A 423 -31.82 30.78 59.14
N GLY A 424 -30.96 31.80 59.27
CA GLY A 424 -31.08 33.07 58.57
C GLY A 424 -30.47 33.07 57.18
N ILE A 425 -29.70 32.04 56.81
CA ILE A 425 -29.09 31.90 55.48
C ILE A 425 -29.78 30.76 54.75
N THR A 426 -30.21 30.99 53.51
CA THR A 426 -30.88 29.97 52.68
C THR A 426 -30.32 29.94 51.26
N LEU A 427 -30.34 28.75 50.67
CA LEU A 427 -30.15 28.52 49.25
C LEU A 427 -31.51 28.23 48.62
N ASP A 428 -31.93 29.06 47.67
CA ASP A 428 -33.06 28.75 46.80
C ASP A 428 -32.59 27.77 45.72
N THR A 429 -32.96 26.50 45.82
CA THR A 429 -32.49 25.46 44.90
C THR A 429 -33.08 25.54 43.50
N ALA A 430 -34.11 26.38 43.28
CA ALA A 430 -34.69 26.60 41.97
C ALA A 430 -33.98 27.72 41.19
N SER A 431 -33.59 28.80 41.88
CA SER A 431 -32.87 29.93 41.25
C SER A 431 -31.35 29.89 41.46
N GLY A 432 -30.89 29.12 42.44
CA GLY A 432 -29.52 29.15 42.96
C GLY A 432 -29.20 30.35 43.85
N ALA A 433 -30.17 31.23 44.11
CA ALA A 433 -29.93 32.45 44.88
C ALA A 433 -29.61 32.16 46.35
N VAL A 434 -28.60 32.84 46.88
CA VAL A 434 -28.31 32.83 48.32
C VAL A 434 -28.96 34.05 48.97
N ARG A 435 -29.78 33.81 49.98
CA ARG A 435 -30.53 34.83 50.70
C ARG A 435 -30.19 34.85 52.18
N VAL A 436 -30.22 36.04 52.75
CA VAL A 436 -29.99 36.29 54.17
C VAL A 436 -31.22 36.99 54.75
N ALA A 437 -31.73 36.49 55.86
CA ALA A 437 -32.82 37.10 56.61
C ALA A 437 -32.32 38.33 57.40
N PRO A 438 -33.15 39.36 57.59
CA PRO A 438 -32.81 40.47 58.48
C PRO A 438 -32.51 39.98 59.90
N LYS A 439 -31.52 40.59 60.56
CA LYS A 439 -31.05 40.25 61.91
C LYS A 439 -30.43 38.84 62.02
N THR A 440 -29.90 38.30 60.93
CA THR A 440 -28.97 37.16 61.00
C THR A 440 -27.71 37.59 61.74
N ASP A 441 -27.14 36.73 62.58
CA ASP A 441 -25.91 37.07 63.33
C ASP A 441 -24.78 37.54 62.38
N SER A 442 -24.02 38.54 62.82
CA SER A 442 -22.89 39.05 62.05
C SER A 442 -21.71 38.08 62.17
N GLY A 443 -21.07 37.77 61.05
CA GLY A 443 -19.90 36.90 61.03
C GLY A 443 -19.58 36.40 59.63
N ASN A 444 -18.61 35.50 59.55
CA ASN A 444 -18.30 34.77 58.33
C ASN A 444 -19.02 33.42 58.36
N TYR A 445 -19.65 33.06 57.24
CA TYR A 445 -20.34 31.80 57.04
C TYR A 445 -19.79 31.11 55.79
N SER A 446 -19.85 29.79 55.78
CA SER A 446 -19.59 28.96 54.61
C SER A 446 -20.84 28.17 54.30
N LEU A 447 -21.44 28.40 53.14
CA LEU A 447 -22.57 27.61 52.63
C LEU A 447 -22.02 26.59 51.63
N ALA A 448 -22.08 25.30 51.96
CA ALA A 448 -21.72 24.24 51.02
C ALA A 448 -22.94 23.82 50.22
N TYR A 449 -22.82 23.76 48.90
CA TYR A 449 -23.85 23.29 47.98
C TYR A 449 -23.31 22.14 47.13
N ARG A 450 -24.23 21.36 46.56
CA ARG A 450 -23.95 20.25 45.66
C ARG A 450 -24.73 20.40 44.38
N ILE A 451 -24.04 20.18 43.27
CA ILE A 451 -24.61 20.07 41.94
C ILE A 451 -24.46 18.64 41.48
N CYS A 452 -25.53 18.05 40.96
CA CYS A 452 -25.48 16.72 40.33
C CYS A 452 -26.03 16.82 38.90
N ASP A 453 -25.49 16.01 37.99
CA ASP A 453 -26.11 15.76 36.69
C ASP A 453 -27.58 15.35 36.90
N ALA A 454 -28.52 16.07 36.27
CA ALA A 454 -29.96 15.80 36.44
C ALA A 454 -30.37 14.42 35.91
N THR A 455 -29.58 13.87 35.00
CA THR A 455 -29.78 12.57 34.36
C THR A 455 -28.92 11.46 34.96
N ASP A 456 -27.91 11.81 35.76
CA ASP A 456 -27.12 10.87 36.58
C ASP A 456 -26.90 11.43 38.00
N PRO A 457 -27.85 11.21 38.93
CA PRO A 457 -27.76 11.76 40.29
C PRO A 457 -26.59 11.27 41.14
N ALA A 458 -25.82 10.28 40.67
CA ALA A 458 -24.58 9.84 41.34
C ALA A 458 -23.38 10.69 40.92
N ASN A 459 -23.44 11.34 39.76
CA ASN A 459 -22.40 12.22 39.24
C ASN A 459 -22.59 13.65 39.76
N CYS A 460 -21.87 13.99 40.82
CA CYS A 460 -22.02 15.25 41.52
C CYS A 460 -20.68 15.90 41.84
N ASP A 461 -20.70 17.21 41.98
CA ASP A 461 -19.62 18.00 42.56
C ASP A 461 -20.14 18.95 43.66
N THR A 462 -19.25 19.43 44.51
CA THR A 462 -19.57 20.28 45.67
C THR A 462 -18.67 21.50 45.74
N ALA A 463 -19.29 22.65 45.98
CA ALA A 463 -18.59 23.91 46.18
C ALA A 463 -19.15 24.66 47.38
N THR A 464 -18.49 25.78 47.71
CA THR A 464 -18.82 26.60 48.86
C THR A 464 -18.98 28.05 48.48
N VAL A 465 -19.92 28.73 49.14
CA VAL A 465 -20.06 30.18 49.14
C VAL A 465 -19.45 30.71 50.43
N ALA A 466 -18.36 31.49 50.31
CA ALA A 466 -17.79 32.23 51.43
C ALA A 466 -18.60 33.52 51.63
N ILE A 467 -19.35 33.59 52.73
CA ILE A 467 -20.30 34.66 53.03
C ILE A 467 -19.76 35.55 54.16
N ASN A 468 -19.68 36.86 53.94
CA ASN A 468 -19.31 37.83 54.97
C ASN A 468 -20.51 38.73 55.34
N LEU A 469 -20.99 38.61 56.59
CA LEU A 469 -22.09 39.40 57.17
C LEU A 469 -21.64 40.42 58.22
N SER A 470 -20.35 40.73 58.29
CA SER A 470 -19.79 41.70 59.24
C SER A 470 -20.22 43.16 58.97
N GLY A 471 -20.96 43.42 57.89
CA GLY A 471 -21.56 44.73 57.62
C GLY A 471 -20.59 45.78 57.08
N ARG A 472 -19.36 45.41 56.72
CA ARG A 472 -18.51 46.25 55.87
C ARG A 472 -18.91 46.03 54.41
N SER A 473 -19.43 47.08 53.77
CA SER A 473 -19.53 47.12 52.31
C SER A 473 -18.15 46.85 51.69
N PRO A 474 -18.06 46.02 50.63
CA PRO A 474 -16.84 45.87 49.84
C PRO A 474 -16.40 47.20 49.22
#